data_AF-A0A9W9MDH1-F1
#
_entry.id   AF-A0A9W9MDH1-F1
#
_cell.length_a   1.000
_cell.length_b   1.000
_cell.length_c   1.000
_cell.angle_alpha   90.00
_cell.angle_beta   90.00
_cell.angle_gamma   90.00
#
_symmetry.space_group_name_H-M   'P 1'
#
loop_
_entity.id
_entity.type
_entity.pdbx_description
1 polymer ?
#
loop_
_entity_poly.entity_id
_entity_poly.type
_entity_poly.pdbx_seq_one_letter_code
_entity_poly.pdbx_strand_id
1 'polypeptide(L)'
;MASLNTIPTELECAIFRLLDPVGLISVSQTNRHFRKIIQPARKHFVERLIQLECDEEEGGISPLLNSKNNALSPDWTQPEWKAMRWACSRCLRLLPEENFDNHSILRLAYRKPIPGSPASEHRTTWDSTPKSNPFLPHSRREKRAQSDQYIKEKQTRRRYALASSNKWDAMSFSFGIENTYYELQDCGWTAFENMALTEFIRLDADEKEYIFKAEVEAIERTRCGYNRHLRKCLECRYQSGQLKPTLIGSDGTAKIAFATSRQYRIPTATDRHYPRFYEKLKNKRPVNHPPSYAVYRINVRDRFWTMYMMRCPDCEKWKEQRMFMLSNAYSQSTTFPKKTPGTITKTTRVPKKNKSNKI
;
A
#
# COMPACT_ATOMS: atom_id res chain seq x y z
N MET A 1 -44.67 15.88 -16.80
CA MET A 1 -43.23 15.54 -16.75
C MET A 1 -43.06 14.14 -17.31
N ALA A 2 -42.24 13.96 -18.35
CA ALA A 2 -41.96 12.63 -18.90
C ALA A 2 -41.11 11.83 -17.91
N SER A 3 -41.50 10.61 -17.58
CA SER A 3 -40.77 9.73 -16.68
C SER A 3 -39.94 8.75 -17.50
N LEU A 4 -38.75 8.37 -17.02
CA LEU A 4 -37.95 7.32 -17.68
C LEU A 4 -38.70 5.99 -17.78
N ASN A 5 -39.74 5.75 -16.97
CA ASN A 5 -40.57 4.55 -17.04
C ASN A 5 -41.58 4.55 -18.21
N THR A 6 -41.75 5.66 -18.93
CA THR A 6 -42.76 5.77 -20.00
C THR A 6 -42.16 5.59 -21.40
N ILE A 7 -40.84 5.43 -21.51
CA ILE A 7 -40.15 5.19 -22.79
C ILE A 7 -39.92 3.69 -23.00
N PRO A 8 -39.82 3.23 -24.27
CA PRO A 8 -39.47 1.85 -24.58
C PRO A 8 -38.15 1.40 -23.95
N THR A 9 -38.06 0.12 -23.57
CA THR A 9 -36.89 -0.44 -22.88
C THR A 9 -35.60 -0.36 -23.71
N GLU A 10 -35.70 -0.30 -25.04
CA GLU A 10 -34.55 -0.08 -25.91
C GLU A 10 -33.92 1.30 -25.67
N LEU A 11 -34.75 2.33 -25.46
CA LEU A 11 -34.30 3.68 -25.13
C LEU A 11 -33.82 3.77 -23.68
N GLU A 12 -34.47 3.07 -22.75
CA GLU A 12 -33.98 2.95 -21.36
C GLU A 12 -32.57 2.33 -21.34
N CYS A 13 -32.36 1.23 -22.08
CA CYS A 13 -31.04 0.60 -22.22
C CYS A 13 -30.01 1.54 -22.86
N ALA A 14 -30.40 2.30 -23.89
CA ALA A 14 -29.51 3.27 -24.52
C ALA A 14 -29.06 4.36 -23.54
N ILE A 15 -29.96 4.83 -22.67
CA ILE A 15 -29.66 5.80 -21.61
C ILE A 15 -28.76 5.17 -20.55
N PHE A 16 -29.07 3.96 -20.07
CA PHE A 16 -28.28 3.28 -19.04
C PHE A 16 -26.84 3.01 -19.46
N ARG A 17 -26.57 2.81 -20.77
CA ARG A 17 -25.21 2.70 -21.31
C ARG A 17 -24.36 3.96 -21.18
N LEU A 18 -25.00 5.13 -21.07
CA LEU A 18 -24.32 6.41 -20.92
C LEU A 18 -24.07 6.78 -19.46
N LEU A 19 -24.66 6.04 -18.52
CA LEU A 19 -24.47 6.28 -17.09
C LEU A 19 -23.09 5.81 -16.63
N ASP A 20 -22.54 6.57 -15.69
CA ASP A 20 -21.37 6.20 -14.93
C ASP A 20 -21.71 5.08 -13.91
N PRO A 21 -20.71 4.44 -13.29
CA PRO A 21 -20.95 3.38 -12.30
C PRO A 21 -21.79 3.80 -11.10
N VAL A 22 -21.72 5.07 -10.68
CA VAL A 22 -22.54 5.56 -9.58
C VAL A 22 -23.98 5.71 -10.04
N GLY A 23 -24.22 6.42 -11.15
CA GLY A 23 -25.54 6.61 -11.73
C GLY A 23 -26.25 5.31 -12.06
N LEU A 24 -25.56 4.34 -12.68
CA LEU A 24 -26.15 3.05 -13.05
C LEU A 24 -26.69 2.29 -11.83
N ILE A 25 -25.89 2.18 -10.77
CA ILE A 25 -26.34 1.50 -9.55
C ILE A 25 -27.42 2.29 -8.83
N SER A 26 -27.31 3.63 -8.76
CA SER A 26 -28.34 4.48 -8.16
C SER A 26 -29.68 4.28 -8.87
N VAL A 27 -29.73 4.30 -10.20
CA VAL A 27 -30.94 4.04 -10.99
C VAL A 27 -31.48 2.63 -10.75
N SER A 28 -30.60 1.62 -10.63
CA SER A 28 -31.03 0.26 -10.30
C SER A 28 -31.66 0.13 -8.90
N GLN A 29 -31.41 1.10 -8.00
CA GLN A 29 -31.93 1.13 -6.64
C GLN A 29 -33.18 2.00 -6.50
N THR A 30 -33.49 2.88 -7.45
CA THR A 30 -34.69 3.74 -7.40
C THR A 30 -35.96 3.01 -7.80
N ASN A 31 -35.90 2.04 -8.72
CA ASN A 31 -37.09 1.35 -9.24
C ASN A 31 -36.85 -0.15 -9.44
N ARG A 32 -37.84 -0.97 -9.06
CA ARG A 32 -37.85 -2.43 -9.32
C ARG A 32 -37.81 -2.77 -10.82
N HIS A 33 -38.43 -1.94 -11.68
CA HIS A 33 -38.36 -2.07 -13.15
C HIS A 33 -36.92 -1.92 -13.65
N PHE A 34 -36.27 -0.80 -13.32
CA PHE A 34 -34.87 -0.57 -13.69
C PHE A 34 -33.92 -1.60 -13.11
N ARG A 35 -34.17 -2.08 -11.89
CA ARG A 35 -33.40 -3.18 -11.31
C ARG A 35 -33.49 -4.47 -12.14
N LYS A 36 -34.66 -4.77 -12.71
CA LYS A 36 -34.88 -5.94 -13.58
C LYS A 36 -34.21 -5.79 -14.94
N ILE A 37 -34.10 -4.57 -15.47
CA ILE A 37 -33.40 -4.27 -16.73
C ILE A 37 -31.88 -4.33 -16.51
N ILE A 38 -31.39 -3.58 -15.52
CA ILE A 38 -29.94 -3.44 -15.27
C ILE A 38 -29.33 -4.73 -14.73
N GLN A 39 -30.05 -5.47 -13.88
CA GLN A 39 -29.57 -6.71 -13.25
C GLN A 39 -28.15 -6.57 -12.68
N PRO A 40 -27.92 -5.66 -11.71
CA PRO A 40 -26.59 -5.33 -11.26
C PRO A 40 -25.91 -6.54 -10.61
N ALA A 41 -24.80 -6.99 -11.22
CA ALA A 41 -23.93 -8.00 -10.67
C ALA A 41 -22.92 -7.39 -9.70
N ARG A 42 -22.27 -8.26 -8.91
CA ARG A 42 -21.22 -7.88 -7.96
C ARG A 42 -20.13 -6.98 -8.56
N LYS A 43 -19.75 -7.19 -9.83
CA LYS A 43 -18.74 -6.38 -10.52
C LYS A 43 -19.16 -4.90 -10.62
N HIS A 44 -20.43 -4.62 -10.90
CA HIS A 44 -20.94 -3.25 -11.02
C HIS A 44 -20.92 -2.51 -9.68
N PHE A 45 -21.14 -3.23 -8.57
CA PHE A 45 -20.95 -2.66 -7.23
C PHE A 45 -19.49 -2.33 -6.91
N VAL A 46 -18.53 -3.11 -7.43
CA VAL A 46 -17.11 -2.80 -7.32
C VAL A 46 -16.75 -1.57 -8.15
N GLU A 47 -17.27 -1.47 -9.38
CA GLU A 47 -17.08 -0.31 -10.27
C GLU A 47 -17.60 0.97 -9.60
N ARG A 48 -18.82 0.94 -9.07
CA ARG A 48 -19.37 2.04 -8.27
C ARG A 48 -18.46 2.42 -7.11
N LEU A 49 -18.00 1.45 -6.33
CA LEU A 49 -17.20 1.72 -5.13
C LEU A 49 -15.85 2.36 -5.48
N ILE A 50 -15.23 1.94 -6.58
CA ILE A 50 -13.97 2.50 -7.06
C ILE A 50 -14.17 3.90 -7.62
N GLN A 51 -15.32 4.18 -8.24
CA GLN A 51 -15.66 5.53 -8.68
C GLN A 51 -15.86 6.47 -7.48
N LEU A 52 -16.59 6.01 -6.44
CA LEU A 52 -16.74 6.78 -5.19
C LEU A 52 -15.41 6.99 -4.45
N GLU A 53 -14.45 6.08 -4.57
CA GLU A 53 -13.10 6.29 -4.02
C GLU A 53 -12.35 7.45 -4.70
N CYS A 54 -12.65 7.73 -5.97
CA CYS A 54 -12.07 8.85 -6.72
C CYS A 54 -12.76 10.19 -6.42
N ASP A 55 -13.98 10.16 -5.90
CA ASP A 55 -14.71 11.36 -5.50
C ASP A 55 -14.03 11.98 -4.27
N GLU A 56 -13.81 13.29 -4.27
CA GLU A 56 -13.16 13.99 -3.17
C GLU A 56 -14.06 14.02 -1.92
N GLU A 57 -15.38 14.07 -2.08
CA GLU A 57 -16.31 14.12 -0.95
C GLU A 57 -16.37 12.78 -0.20
N GLU A 58 -16.40 11.67 -0.94
CA GLU A 58 -16.57 10.32 -0.39
C GLU A 58 -15.24 9.61 -0.14
N GLY A 59 -14.33 9.74 -1.09
CA GLY A 59 -13.03 9.10 -1.10
C GLY A 59 -11.93 9.94 -0.46
N GLY A 60 -12.05 11.27 -0.46
CA GLY A 60 -10.96 12.18 -0.15
C GLY A 60 -9.92 12.29 -1.27
N ILE A 61 -8.98 13.22 -1.11
CA ILE A 61 -8.01 13.56 -2.16
C ILE A 61 -7.17 12.37 -2.65
N SER A 62 -6.72 12.44 -3.89
CA SER A 62 -5.82 11.43 -4.47
C SER A 62 -4.36 11.75 -4.14
N PRO A 63 -3.63 10.88 -3.41
CA PRO A 63 -2.26 11.16 -3.04
C PRO A 63 -1.33 11.11 -4.26
N LEU A 64 -0.47 12.11 -4.36
CA LEU A 64 0.61 12.17 -5.33
C LEU A 64 1.88 11.60 -4.70
N LEU A 65 2.39 10.51 -5.28
CA LEU A 65 3.64 9.89 -4.88
C LEU A 65 4.67 10.13 -5.99
N ASN A 66 5.71 10.87 -5.65
CA ASN A 66 6.86 11.06 -6.53
C ASN A 66 7.71 9.78 -6.52
N SER A 67 7.84 9.16 -7.70
CA SER A 67 8.51 7.87 -7.86
C SER A 67 10.03 7.90 -7.68
N LYS A 68 10.68 9.05 -7.88
CA LYS A 68 12.14 9.21 -7.69
C LYS A 68 12.53 9.26 -6.22
N ASN A 69 11.87 10.11 -5.45
CA ASN A 69 12.24 10.39 -4.05
C ASN A 69 11.27 9.79 -3.01
N ASN A 70 10.22 9.09 -3.46
CA ASN A 70 9.15 8.56 -2.61
C ASN A 70 8.44 9.63 -1.74
N ALA A 71 8.53 10.91 -2.13
CA ALA A 71 7.80 11.98 -1.47
C ALA A 71 6.31 11.82 -1.74
N LEU A 72 5.51 11.97 -0.68
CA LEU A 72 4.07 11.79 -0.70
C LEU A 72 3.40 13.13 -0.38
N SER A 73 2.40 13.51 -1.18
CA SER A 73 1.56 14.68 -0.95
C SER A 73 0.09 14.28 -1.03
N PRO A 74 -0.70 14.41 0.05
CA PRO A 74 -0.33 14.85 1.40
C PRO A 74 0.56 13.81 2.13
N ASP A 75 1.35 14.27 3.10
CA ASP A 75 2.13 13.36 3.95
C ASP A 75 1.23 12.54 4.89
N TRP A 76 1.69 11.36 5.30
CA TRP A 76 0.96 10.41 6.16
C TRP A 76 0.51 11.00 7.50
N THR A 77 1.18 12.06 7.95
CA THR A 77 0.92 12.74 9.21
C THR A 77 -0.19 13.79 9.10
N GLN A 78 -0.54 14.18 7.88
CA GLN A 78 -1.50 15.24 7.62
C GLN A 78 -2.94 14.73 7.77
N PRO A 79 -3.88 15.58 8.23
CA PRO A 79 -5.28 15.20 8.43
C PRO A 79 -5.97 14.77 7.13
N GLU A 80 -5.57 15.32 5.99
CA GLU A 80 -6.07 14.98 4.67
C GLU A 80 -5.79 13.50 4.35
N TRP A 81 -4.61 12.99 4.72
CA TRP A 81 -4.27 11.57 4.55
C TRP A 81 -5.19 10.67 5.39
N LYS A 82 -5.50 11.07 6.61
CA LYS A 82 -6.42 10.35 7.53
C LYS A 82 -7.88 10.42 7.08
N ALA A 83 -8.25 11.48 6.37
CA ALA A 83 -9.58 11.63 5.79
C ALA A 83 -9.79 10.69 4.58
N MET A 84 -8.72 10.27 3.90
CA MET A 84 -8.83 9.40 2.74
C MET A 84 -9.55 8.09 3.05
N ARG A 85 -10.33 7.63 2.08
CA ARG A 85 -10.98 6.33 2.07
C ARG A 85 -10.57 5.53 0.85
N TRP A 86 -10.51 4.23 1.05
CA TRP A 86 -10.02 3.26 0.10
C TRP A 86 -11.04 2.15 -0.09
N ALA A 87 -11.39 1.84 -1.34
CA ALA A 87 -12.31 0.77 -1.67
C ALA A 87 -11.74 -0.62 -1.34
N CYS A 88 -12.50 -1.42 -0.61
CA CYS A 88 -12.28 -2.86 -0.51
C CYS A 88 -13.25 -3.61 -1.42
N SER A 89 -12.72 -4.26 -2.46
CA SER A 89 -13.53 -4.99 -3.42
C SER A 89 -14.32 -6.14 -2.81
N ARG A 90 -13.87 -6.74 -1.69
CA ARG A 90 -14.51 -7.91 -1.04
C ARG A 90 -15.66 -7.56 -0.10
N CYS A 91 -15.48 -6.63 0.83
CA CYS A 91 -16.56 -6.21 1.73
C CYS A 91 -17.42 -5.07 1.17
N LEU A 92 -17.05 -4.51 0.00
CA LEU A 92 -17.75 -3.41 -0.68
C LEU A 92 -17.88 -2.15 0.19
N ARG A 93 -16.84 -1.83 0.97
CA ARG A 93 -16.79 -0.65 1.83
C ARG A 93 -15.62 0.26 1.48
N LEU A 94 -15.85 1.56 1.63
CA LEU A 94 -14.81 2.58 1.73
C LEU A 94 -14.29 2.54 3.18
N LEU A 95 -12.99 2.32 3.34
CA LEU A 95 -12.35 2.14 4.66
C LEU A 95 -11.12 3.05 4.76
N PRO A 96 -10.72 3.47 5.98
CA PRO A 96 -9.48 4.22 6.17
C PRO A 96 -8.26 3.35 5.82
N GLU A 97 -7.12 4.01 5.63
CA GLU A 97 -5.85 3.38 5.25
C GLU A 97 -5.36 2.34 6.25
N GLU A 98 -5.72 2.49 7.54
CA GLU A 98 -5.34 1.57 8.62
C GLU A 98 -5.88 0.15 8.40
N ASN A 99 -6.95 0.03 7.62
CA ASN A 99 -7.54 -1.24 7.26
C ASN A 99 -6.83 -1.92 6.08
N PHE A 100 -5.78 -1.31 5.52
CA PHE A 100 -5.03 -1.84 4.40
C PHE A 100 -3.52 -1.95 4.71
N ASP A 101 -2.84 -2.70 3.86
CA ASP A 101 -1.37 -2.72 3.84
C ASP A 101 -0.90 -1.47 3.08
N ASN A 102 -0.20 -0.57 3.76
CA ASN A 102 0.25 0.70 3.18
C ASN A 102 1.15 0.52 1.96
N HIS A 103 1.99 -0.52 1.95
CA HIS A 103 2.77 -0.84 0.75
C HIS A 103 1.87 -1.30 -0.40
N SER A 104 0.76 -1.98 -0.08
CA SER A 104 -0.20 -2.40 -1.10
C SER A 104 -0.98 -1.23 -1.70
N ILE A 105 -1.42 -0.26 -0.89
CA ILE A 105 -2.23 0.87 -1.37
C ILE A 105 -1.39 1.95 -2.07
N LEU A 106 -0.08 2.01 -1.86
CA LEU A 106 0.79 2.96 -2.57
C LEU A 106 1.43 2.41 -3.84
N ARG A 107 1.37 1.10 -4.07
CA ARG A 107 1.85 0.52 -5.33
C ARG A 107 1.10 1.15 -6.49
N LEU A 108 1.83 1.47 -7.56
CA LEU A 108 1.31 2.11 -8.76
C LEU A 108 -0.04 1.52 -9.20
N ALA A 109 -0.13 0.20 -9.33
CA ALA A 109 -1.35 -0.46 -9.79
C ALA A 109 -2.55 -0.39 -8.82
N TYR A 110 -2.35 -0.10 -7.53
CA TYR A 110 -3.38 -0.22 -6.50
C TYR A 110 -3.69 1.10 -5.78
N ARG A 111 -2.87 2.14 -5.98
CA ARG A 111 -3.11 3.49 -5.43
C ARG A 111 -4.26 4.21 -6.14
N LYS A 112 -4.74 5.31 -5.58
CA LYS A 112 -5.75 6.13 -6.26
C LYS A 112 -5.17 6.67 -7.57
N PRO A 113 -5.95 6.68 -8.65
CA PRO A 113 -5.52 7.14 -9.96
C PRO A 113 -5.23 8.64 -9.90
N ILE A 114 -4.45 9.10 -10.86
CA ILE A 114 -4.25 10.54 -11.05
C ILE A 114 -5.59 11.13 -11.51
N PRO A 115 -6.05 12.28 -10.96
CA PRO A 115 -7.24 12.95 -11.45
C PRO A 115 -7.20 13.22 -12.96
N GLY A 116 -8.31 13.00 -13.66
CA GLY A 116 -8.39 13.13 -15.12
C GLY A 116 -7.63 12.06 -15.91
N SER A 117 -7.28 10.93 -15.27
CA SER A 117 -6.74 9.76 -15.96
C SER A 117 -7.86 8.81 -16.41
N PRO A 118 -7.60 7.93 -17.40
CA PRO A 118 -8.59 6.92 -17.80
C PRO A 118 -9.05 6.01 -16.65
N ALA A 119 -8.22 5.82 -15.62
CA ALA A 119 -8.55 5.02 -14.45
C ALA A 119 -9.40 5.78 -13.40
N SER A 120 -9.46 7.12 -13.46
CA SER A 120 -10.38 7.93 -12.65
C SER A 120 -11.74 8.14 -13.31
N GLU A 121 -11.80 8.11 -14.65
CA GLU A 121 -13.02 8.29 -15.45
C GLU A 121 -13.61 6.93 -15.87
N HIS A 122 -13.91 6.08 -14.88
CA HIS A 122 -14.31 4.71 -15.17
C HIS A 122 -15.70 4.63 -15.80
N ARG A 123 -15.80 3.99 -16.96
CA ARG A 123 -17.08 3.63 -17.59
C ARG A 123 -17.56 2.27 -17.11
N THR A 124 -18.86 2.09 -16.95
CA THR A 124 -19.47 0.84 -16.49
C THR A 124 -19.18 -0.31 -17.46
N THR A 125 -19.08 -1.53 -16.93
CA THR A 125 -18.98 -2.75 -17.77
C THR A 125 -20.34 -3.40 -18.00
N TRP A 126 -21.41 -2.64 -17.84
CA TRP A 126 -22.78 -3.16 -17.88
C TRP A 126 -23.11 -3.78 -19.23
N ASP A 127 -22.81 -3.08 -20.32
CA ASP A 127 -22.81 -3.65 -21.65
C ASP A 127 -21.38 -3.88 -22.12
N SER A 128 -21.09 -5.11 -22.55
CA SER A 128 -19.74 -5.51 -22.97
C SER A 128 -19.35 -4.66 -24.18
N THR A 129 -18.50 -3.66 -23.97
CA THR A 129 -17.91 -2.93 -25.09
C THR A 129 -17.19 -3.93 -26.01
N PRO A 130 -17.26 -3.79 -27.34
CA PRO A 130 -16.56 -4.68 -28.27
C PRO A 130 -15.05 -4.71 -28.03
N LYS A 131 -14.51 -3.67 -27.37
CA LYS A 131 -13.16 -3.67 -26.80
C LYS A 131 -13.20 -4.34 -25.44
N SER A 132 -12.44 -5.43 -25.28
CA SER A 132 -12.21 -6.05 -23.98
C SER A 132 -11.80 -4.97 -22.99
N ASN A 133 -12.51 -4.87 -21.87
CA ASN A 133 -12.10 -3.97 -20.81
C ASN A 133 -10.70 -4.42 -20.33
N PRO A 134 -9.64 -3.62 -20.55
CA PRO A 134 -8.31 -4.02 -20.17
C PRO A 134 -8.21 -4.12 -18.62
N PHE A 135 -9.10 -3.44 -17.90
CA PHE A 135 -9.24 -3.38 -16.44
C PHE A 135 -9.94 -4.61 -15.80
N LEU A 136 -10.26 -5.68 -16.55
CA LEU A 136 -10.82 -6.93 -15.99
C LEU A 136 -9.85 -8.11 -16.11
N PRO A 137 -9.85 -9.07 -15.16
CA PRO A 137 -8.92 -10.18 -15.17
C PRO A 137 -9.18 -11.12 -16.35
N HIS A 138 -8.26 -11.12 -17.33
CA HIS A 138 -8.20 -12.16 -18.35
C HIS A 138 -8.04 -13.54 -17.70
N SER A 139 -8.83 -14.50 -18.18
CA SER A 139 -8.89 -15.88 -17.72
C SER A 139 -7.59 -16.66 -17.98
N ARG A 140 -7.21 -17.48 -16.99
CA ARG A 140 -6.12 -18.48 -16.95
C ARG A 140 -4.67 -17.96 -17.08
N ARG A 141 -3.84 -18.39 -16.12
CA ARG A 141 -2.44 -17.97 -15.92
C ARG A 141 -1.49 -18.49 -17.00
N GLU A 142 -1.82 -19.61 -17.65
CA GLU A 142 -0.97 -20.26 -18.66
C GLU A 142 -0.96 -19.54 -20.01
N LYS A 143 -2.08 -18.95 -20.44
CA LYS A 143 -2.13 -18.13 -21.67
C LYS A 143 -1.48 -16.74 -21.50
N ARG A 144 -1.13 -16.33 -20.28
CA ARG A 144 -0.51 -15.02 -20.00
C ARG A 144 0.96 -14.97 -20.42
N ALA A 145 1.75 -16.02 -20.24
CA ALA A 145 3.20 -15.93 -20.46
C ALA A 145 3.61 -15.67 -21.92
N GLN A 146 2.74 -16.04 -22.88
CA GLN A 146 2.97 -15.92 -24.32
C GLN A 146 2.06 -14.88 -25.00
N SER A 147 1.25 -14.14 -24.24
CA SER A 147 0.41 -13.10 -24.82
C SER A 147 1.21 -11.82 -25.00
N ASP A 148 1.06 -11.15 -26.15
CA ASP A 148 1.63 -9.82 -26.43
C ASP A 148 1.33 -8.81 -25.30
N GLN A 149 0.18 -8.96 -24.63
CA GLN A 149 -0.22 -8.10 -23.52
C GLN A 149 0.71 -8.26 -22.30
N TYR A 150 1.18 -9.47 -22.02
CA TYR A 150 2.13 -9.72 -20.93
C TYR A 150 3.52 -9.18 -21.25
N ILE A 151 3.98 -9.33 -22.50
CA ILE A 151 5.25 -8.78 -22.96
C ILE A 151 5.21 -7.25 -22.82
N LYS A 152 4.16 -6.61 -23.32
CA LYS A 152 3.93 -5.16 -23.17
C LYS A 152 3.86 -4.73 -21.71
N GLU A 153 3.22 -5.51 -20.84
CA GLU A 153 3.19 -5.23 -19.40
C GLU A 153 4.57 -5.33 -18.75
N LYS A 154 5.34 -6.36 -19.08
CA LYS A 154 6.71 -6.51 -18.59
C LYS A 154 7.62 -5.37 -19.06
N GLN A 155 7.52 -4.97 -20.32
CA GLN A 155 8.23 -3.82 -20.88
C GLN A 155 7.83 -2.53 -20.18
N THR A 156 6.53 -2.27 -19.97
CA THR A 156 6.04 -1.09 -19.24
C THR A 156 6.62 -1.02 -17.82
N ARG A 157 6.66 -2.16 -17.10
CA ARG A 157 7.25 -2.22 -15.75
C ARG A 157 8.76 -1.94 -15.77
N ARG A 158 9.47 -2.45 -16.80
CA ARG A 158 10.91 -2.20 -16.98
C ARG A 158 11.15 -0.72 -17.28
N ARG A 159 10.41 -0.13 -18.22
CA ARG A 159 10.45 1.31 -18.53
C ARG A 159 10.21 2.16 -17.29
N TYR A 160 9.16 1.87 -16.53
CA TYR A 160 8.87 2.61 -15.29
C TYR A 160 10.03 2.52 -14.29
N ALA A 161 10.54 1.31 -14.02
CA ALA A 161 11.63 1.11 -13.07
C ALA A 161 12.95 1.77 -13.51
N LEU A 162 13.21 1.80 -14.82
CA LEU A 162 14.29 2.57 -15.40
C LEU A 162 13.98 4.06 -15.21
N ALA A 163 12.92 4.60 -15.79
CA ALA A 163 12.59 6.03 -15.75
C ALA A 163 12.54 6.64 -14.33
N SER A 164 12.11 5.88 -13.32
CA SER A 164 12.02 6.34 -11.92
C SER A 164 13.30 6.16 -11.09
N SER A 165 14.36 5.57 -11.65
CA SER A 165 15.58 5.26 -10.91
C SER A 165 16.51 6.47 -10.79
N ASN A 166 17.27 6.60 -9.70
CA ASN A 166 18.25 7.68 -9.55
C ASN A 166 19.57 7.41 -10.31
N LYS A 167 19.67 6.30 -11.05
CA LYS A 167 20.86 5.98 -11.85
C LYS A 167 21.13 7.00 -12.97
N TRP A 168 20.11 7.78 -13.35
CA TRP A 168 20.18 8.72 -14.49
C TRP A 168 20.65 10.10 -14.09
N ASP A 169 20.66 10.40 -12.79
CA ASP A 169 21.25 11.62 -12.25
C ASP A 169 22.80 11.54 -12.22
N ALA A 170 23.38 10.40 -12.66
CA ALA A 170 24.82 10.21 -12.77
C ALA A 170 25.41 11.01 -13.94
N MET A 171 26.62 11.57 -13.74
CA MET A 171 27.32 12.35 -14.76
C MET A 171 27.49 11.58 -16.09
N SER A 172 27.50 12.33 -17.19
CA SER A 172 27.61 11.87 -18.59
C SER A 172 28.83 10.98 -18.91
N PHE A 173 29.80 10.87 -17.99
CA PHE A 173 31.04 10.10 -18.12
C PHE A 173 31.10 8.86 -17.22
N SER A 174 29.97 8.39 -16.70
CA SER A 174 29.94 7.17 -15.88
C SER A 174 30.27 5.92 -16.71
N PHE A 175 31.13 5.05 -16.17
CA PHE A 175 31.38 3.72 -16.73
C PHE A 175 30.05 2.96 -16.85
N GLY A 176 29.69 2.53 -18.06
CA GLY A 176 28.47 1.76 -18.34
C GLY A 176 27.31 2.56 -18.96
N ILE A 177 27.50 3.82 -19.36
CA ILE A 177 26.46 4.62 -20.04
C ILE A 177 25.93 3.94 -21.32
N GLU A 178 26.78 3.22 -22.06
CA GLU A 178 26.40 2.46 -23.26
C GLU A 178 25.44 1.31 -22.93
N ASN A 179 25.79 0.47 -21.94
CA ASN A 179 24.90 -0.59 -21.46
C ASN A 179 23.55 -0.01 -21.01
N THR A 180 23.60 1.17 -20.40
CA THR A 180 22.41 1.85 -19.91
C THR A 180 21.53 2.36 -21.06
N TYR A 181 22.13 2.91 -22.12
CA TYR A 181 21.43 3.27 -23.36
C TYR A 181 20.80 2.04 -24.05
N TYR A 182 21.54 0.92 -24.17
CA TYR A 182 20.98 -0.30 -24.74
C TYR A 182 19.84 -0.86 -23.89
N GLU A 183 19.90 -0.77 -22.55
CA GLU A 183 18.78 -1.13 -21.69
C GLU A 183 17.52 -0.27 -21.94
N LEU A 184 17.69 1.02 -22.27
CA LEU A 184 16.60 1.94 -22.63
C LEU A 184 16.00 1.61 -23.99
N GLN A 185 16.81 1.27 -24.99
CA GLN A 185 16.30 0.81 -26.29
C GLN A 185 15.59 -0.54 -26.19
N ASP A 186 16.18 -1.51 -25.50
CA ASP A 186 15.64 -2.86 -25.34
C ASP A 186 14.28 -2.90 -24.63
N CYS A 187 13.98 -1.89 -23.80
CA CYS A 187 12.72 -1.81 -23.09
C CYS A 187 11.58 -1.22 -23.92
N GLY A 188 11.83 -0.86 -25.19
CA GLY A 188 10.83 -0.36 -26.14
C GLY A 188 10.37 1.06 -25.82
N TRP A 189 11.29 1.92 -25.38
CA TRP A 189 10.98 3.31 -25.08
C TRP A 189 11.14 4.16 -26.34
N THR A 190 10.02 4.67 -26.85
CA THR A 190 9.92 5.38 -28.13
C THR A 190 10.82 6.62 -28.23
N ALA A 191 11.13 7.28 -27.11
CA ALA A 191 12.05 8.42 -27.09
C ALA A 191 13.48 8.04 -27.52
N PHE A 192 13.86 6.77 -27.36
CA PHE A 192 15.19 6.26 -27.67
C PHE A 192 15.23 5.39 -28.94
N GLU A 193 14.10 5.15 -29.61
CA GLU A 193 14.06 4.34 -30.84
C GLU A 193 14.86 4.98 -31.98
N ASN A 194 14.83 6.31 -32.07
CA ASN A 194 15.49 7.08 -33.14
C ASN A 194 16.67 7.93 -32.64
N MET A 195 17.02 7.85 -31.36
CA MET A 195 18.11 8.61 -30.78
C MET A 195 19.39 7.81 -30.86
N ALA A 196 20.46 8.36 -31.42
CA ALA A 196 21.75 7.68 -31.45
C ALA A 196 22.45 7.73 -30.08
N LEU A 197 23.35 6.79 -29.80
CA LEU A 197 24.15 6.78 -28.58
C LEU A 197 24.93 8.10 -28.38
N THR A 198 25.46 8.67 -29.47
CA THR A 198 26.18 9.95 -29.45
C THR A 198 25.29 11.13 -29.06
N GLU A 199 24.01 11.10 -29.46
CA GLU A 199 23.01 12.09 -29.07
C GLU A 199 22.64 11.93 -27.60
N PHE A 200 22.43 10.69 -27.14
CA PHE A 200 22.14 10.40 -25.74
C PHE A 200 23.24 10.86 -24.78
N ILE A 201 24.51 10.68 -25.16
CA ILE A 201 25.67 11.13 -24.37
C ILE A 201 25.70 12.67 -24.29
N ARG A 202 25.28 13.35 -25.37
CA ARG A 202 25.27 14.81 -25.47
C ARG A 202 24.11 15.49 -24.75
N LEU A 203 23.04 14.76 -24.47
CA LEU A 203 21.91 15.28 -23.70
C LEU A 203 22.38 15.84 -22.36
N ASP A 204 21.95 17.05 -22.06
CA ASP A 204 22.20 17.67 -20.77
C ASP A 204 21.37 17.00 -19.65
N ALA A 205 21.61 17.41 -18.40
CA ALA A 205 20.92 16.83 -17.25
C ALA A 205 19.42 17.18 -17.23
N ASP A 206 19.05 18.36 -17.72
CA ASP A 206 17.69 18.88 -17.68
C ASP A 206 16.82 18.23 -18.75
N GLU A 207 17.37 18.03 -19.96
CA GLU A 207 16.77 17.29 -21.06
C GLU A 207 16.54 15.83 -20.67
N LYS A 208 17.53 15.19 -20.03
CA LYS A 208 17.37 13.84 -19.46
C LYS A 208 16.26 13.85 -18.40
N GLU A 209 16.28 14.77 -17.45
CA GLU A 209 15.23 14.82 -16.44
C GLU A 209 13.83 14.99 -17.08
N TYR A 210 13.71 15.84 -18.09
CA TYR A 210 12.47 16.06 -18.82
C TYR A 210 11.95 14.79 -19.50
N ILE A 211 12.78 14.11 -20.29
CA ILE A 211 12.41 12.85 -20.99
C ILE A 211 11.96 11.79 -20.00
N PHE A 212 12.71 11.63 -18.90
CA PHE A 212 12.45 10.60 -17.90
C PHE A 212 11.19 10.90 -17.10
N LYS A 213 10.99 12.16 -16.71
CA LYS A 213 9.78 12.61 -16.02
C LYS A 213 8.55 12.44 -16.90
N ALA A 214 8.62 12.80 -18.18
CA ALA A 214 7.52 12.64 -19.13
C ALA A 214 7.09 11.17 -19.27
N GLU A 215 8.05 10.24 -19.33
CA GLU A 215 7.75 8.80 -19.39
C GLU A 215 7.12 8.28 -18.09
N VAL A 216 7.65 8.68 -16.93
CA VAL A 216 7.03 8.35 -15.64
C VAL A 216 5.58 8.84 -15.63
N GLU A 217 5.33 10.11 -15.95
CA GLU A 217 3.99 10.68 -15.95
C GLU A 217 3.06 9.95 -16.93
N ALA A 218 3.52 9.62 -18.14
CA ALA A 218 2.74 8.87 -19.13
C ALA A 218 2.36 7.47 -18.63
N ILE A 219 3.31 6.74 -18.03
CA ILE A 219 3.04 5.42 -17.44
C ILE A 219 2.13 5.55 -16.23
N GLU A 220 2.34 6.54 -15.35
CA GLU A 220 1.49 6.72 -14.18
C GLU A 220 0.06 7.08 -14.56
N ARG A 221 -0.16 7.96 -15.53
CA ARG A 221 -1.52 8.28 -16.02
C ARG A 221 -2.27 7.05 -16.54
N THR A 222 -1.56 6.04 -17.07
CA THR A 222 -2.22 4.84 -17.62
C THR A 222 -2.30 3.67 -16.65
N ARG A 223 -1.32 3.51 -15.76
CA ARG A 223 -1.18 2.34 -14.87
C ARG A 223 -1.61 2.61 -13.44
N CYS A 224 -1.67 3.87 -13.03
CA CYS A 224 -2.05 4.23 -11.68
C CYS A 224 -3.48 3.76 -11.36
N GLY A 225 -3.64 2.96 -10.31
CA GLY A 225 -4.94 2.49 -9.85
C GLY A 225 -5.65 1.44 -10.71
N TYR A 226 -4.95 0.85 -11.68
CA TYR A 226 -5.50 -0.12 -12.62
C TYR A 226 -6.06 -1.40 -11.98
N ASN A 227 -5.44 -1.88 -10.90
CA ASN A 227 -5.78 -3.10 -10.16
C ASN A 227 -6.54 -2.81 -8.85
N ARG A 228 -7.11 -1.62 -8.66
CA ARG A 228 -7.88 -1.28 -7.46
C ARG A 228 -9.05 -2.24 -7.19
N HIS A 229 -9.66 -2.76 -8.25
CA HIS A 229 -10.73 -3.76 -8.18
C HIS A 229 -10.29 -5.10 -7.55
N LEU A 230 -8.98 -5.36 -7.44
CA LEU A 230 -8.44 -6.54 -6.77
C LEU A 230 -8.06 -6.27 -5.30
N ARG A 231 -8.08 -5.01 -4.86
CA ARG A 231 -7.64 -4.61 -3.52
C ARG A 231 -8.61 -5.13 -2.45
N LYS A 232 -8.05 -5.60 -1.34
CA LYS A 232 -8.78 -6.15 -0.19
C LYS A 232 -8.20 -5.57 1.10
N CYS A 233 -9.07 -5.22 2.05
CA CYS A 233 -8.66 -4.84 3.39
C CYS A 233 -8.04 -6.02 4.15
N LEU A 234 -7.29 -5.73 5.20
CA LEU A 234 -6.60 -6.72 6.04
C LEU A 234 -7.56 -7.79 6.56
N GLU A 235 -8.74 -7.40 7.03
CA GLU A 235 -9.74 -8.35 7.52
C GLU A 235 -10.26 -9.29 6.43
N CYS A 236 -10.56 -8.75 5.25
CA CYS A 236 -10.96 -9.54 4.09
C CYS A 236 -9.85 -10.49 3.62
N ARG A 237 -8.59 -10.09 3.73
CA ARG A 237 -7.43 -10.95 3.43
C ARG A 237 -7.31 -12.06 4.47
N TYR A 238 -7.46 -11.75 5.75
CA TYR A 238 -7.45 -12.72 6.85
C TYR A 238 -8.55 -13.77 6.70
N GLN A 239 -9.82 -13.36 6.54
CA GLN A 239 -10.96 -14.27 6.35
C GLN A 239 -10.82 -15.15 5.10
N SER A 240 -10.01 -14.73 4.13
CA SER A 240 -9.73 -15.50 2.91
C SER A 240 -8.52 -16.43 3.02
N GLY A 241 -7.87 -16.49 4.18
CA GLY A 241 -6.65 -17.28 4.40
C GLY A 241 -5.40 -16.70 3.71
N GLN A 242 -5.47 -15.47 3.20
CA GLN A 242 -4.33 -14.80 2.54
C GLN A 242 -3.31 -14.22 3.53
N LEU A 243 -3.70 -14.05 4.79
CA LEU A 243 -2.81 -13.70 5.90
C LEU A 243 -2.70 -14.93 6.80
N LYS A 244 -1.55 -15.60 6.78
CA LYS A 244 -1.32 -16.75 7.64
C LYS A 244 -0.99 -16.26 9.05
N PRO A 245 -1.73 -16.68 10.09
CA PRO A 245 -1.34 -16.40 11.46
C PRO A 245 -0.01 -17.07 11.76
N THR A 246 0.88 -16.37 12.45
CA THR A 246 2.14 -16.92 12.93
C THR A 246 2.07 -17.04 14.45
N LEU A 247 2.70 -18.09 15.00
CA LEU A 247 2.79 -18.29 16.43
C LEU A 247 3.84 -17.34 17.00
N ILE A 248 3.47 -16.53 18.01
CA ILE A 248 4.37 -15.60 18.68
C ILE A 248 4.23 -15.77 20.20
N GLY A 249 5.36 -15.83 20.92
CA GLY A 249 5.46 -16.06 22.37
C GLY A 249 6.41 -17.21 22.71
N SER A 250 6.99 -17.23 23.91
CA SER A 250 7.87 -18.33 24.38
C SER A 250 7.18 -19.70 24.34
N ASP A 251 5.85 -19.69 24.49
CA ASP A 251 5.03 -20.89 24.64
C ASP A 251 4.27 -21.23 23.34
N GLY A 252 4.40 -20.39 22.29
CA GLY A 252 3.79 -20.63 20.97
C GLY A 252 2.25 -20.68 20.94
N THR A 253 1.56 -20.21 21.98
CA THR A 253 0.10 -20.38 22.15
C THR A 253 -0.74 -19.32 21.42
N ALA A 254 -0.23 -18.11 21.20
CA ALA A 254 -0.98 -17.05 20.54
C ALA A 254 -0.82 -17.11 19.00
N LYS A 255 -1.88 -17.52 18.30
CA LYS A 255 -2.01 -17.40 16.84
C LYS A 255 -2.40 -15.97 16.49
N ILE A 256 -1.43 -15.14 16.13
CA ILE A 256 -1.67 -13.75 15.77
C ILE A 256 -1.43 -13.56 14.28
N ALA A 257 -2.43 -13.02 13.58
CA ALA A 257 -2.26 -12.60 12.20
C ALA A 257 -1.58 -11.22 12.16
N PHE A 258 -0.50 -11.12 11.39
CA PHE A 258 0.19 -9.87 11.12
C PHE A 258 0.16 -9.50 9.64
N ALA A 259 0.28 -8.21 9.37
CA ALA A 259 0.50 -7.67 8.04
C ALA A 259 1.53 -6.56 8.10
N THR A 260 2.36 -6.44 7.05
CA THR A 260 3.22 -5.28 6.87
C THR A 260 2.40 -4.00 6.78
N SER A 261 2.87 -2.95 7.44
CA SER A 261 2.27 -1.62 7.43
C SER A 261 3.25 -0.61 6.82
N ARG A 262 3.19 0.65 7.25
CA ARG A 262 4.13 1.70 6.84
C ARG A 262 5.54 1.46 7.35
N GLN A 263 6.50 2.06 6.67
CA GLN A 263 7.84 2.29 7.19
C GLN A 263 7.89 3.65 7.89
N TYR A 264 8.51 3.70 9.06
CA TYR A 264 8.70 4.95 9.80
C TYR A 264 10.17 5.16 10.12
N ARG A 265 10.62 6.41 10.06
CA ARG A 265 11.94 6.76 10.55
C ARG A 265 11.87 6.85 12.07
N ILE A 266 12.38 5.83 12.73
CA ILE A 266 12.34 5.77 14.19
C ILE A 266 13.75 6.00 14.73
N PRO A 267 13.97 7.03 15.57
CA PRO A 267 15.30 7.38 16.08
C PRO A 267 15.96 6.25 16.87
N THR A 268 15.19 5.38 17.53
CA THR A 268 15.74 4.27 18.32
C THR A 268 14.95 2.98 18.11
N ALA A 269 15.61 1.84 18.29
CA ALA A 269 14.92 0.55 18.29
C ALA A 269 13.86 0.48 19.42
N THR A 270 14.09 1.16 20.54
CA THR A 270 13.14 1.24 21.66
C THR A 270 11.87 2.00 21.28
N ASP A 271 12.00 3.11 20.57
CA ASP A 271 10.86 3.91 20.10
C ASP A 271 9.95 3.17 19.11
N ARG A 272 10.48 2.11 18.50
CA ARG A 272 9.69 1.21 17.64
C ARG A 272 8.59 0.51 18.42
N HIS A 273 8.91 0.11 19.65
CA HIS A 273 8.00 -0.59 20.54
C HIS A 273 7.27 0.38 21.48
N TYR A 274 7.90 1.50 21.84
CA TYR A 274 7.38 2.49 22.79
C TYR A 274 7.39 3.89 22.16
N PRO A 275 6.27 4.33 21.57
CA PRO A 275 6.20 5.64 20.91
C PRO A 275 6.67 6.78 21.83
N ARG A 276 7.50 7.67 21.30
CA ARG A 276 7.99 8.89 21.99
C ARG A 276 8.81 8.62 23.26
N PHE A 277 9.38 7.42 23.41
CA PHE A 277 10.25 7.11 24.55
C PHE A 277 11.49 8.01 24.56
N TYR A 278 12.09 8.30 23.40
CA TYR A 278 13.23 9.21 23.28
C TYR A 278 12.96 10.63 23.77
N GLU A 279 11.73 11.12 23.65
CA GLU A 279 11.36 12.48 24.07
C GLU A 279 11.44 12.64 25.60
N LYS A 280 11.32 11.52 26.33
CA LYS A 280 11.39 11.45 27.79
C LYS A 280 12.80 11.24 28.32
N LEU A 281 13.80 11.06 27.45
CA LEU A 281 15.19 10.93 27.86
C LEU A 281 15.79 12.30 28.21
N LYS A 282 16.49 12.38 29.36
CA LYS A 282 17.19 13.61 29.78
C LYS A 282 18.23 14.08 28.75
N ASN A 283 18.90 13.13 28.09
CA ASN A 283 19.82 13.40 27.01
C ASN A 283 19.09 13.28 25.67
N LYS A 284 18.63 14.41 25.13
CA LYS A 284 18.01 14.47 23.80
C LYS A 284 19.06 14.19 22.73
N ARG A 285 18.70 13.41 21.71
CA ARG A 285 19.56 13.16 20.55
C ARG A 285 19.69 14.45 19.72
N PRO A 286 20.88 14.81 19.21
CA PRO A 286 21.02 15.96 18.33
C PRO A 286 20.14 15.80 17.07
N VAL A 287 19.53 16.91 16.64
CA VAL A 287 18.48 16.98 15.60
C VAL A 287 19.03 16.75 14.18
N ASN A 288 20.33 16.50 14.03
CA ASN A 288 21.01 16.44 12.75
C ASN A 288 20.28 15.51 11.77
N HIS A 289 19.79 16.12 10.69
CA HIS A 289 19.15 15.47 9.55
C HIS A 289 19.96 14.25 9.14
N PRO A 290 19.44 13.03 9.32
CA PRO A 290 20.25 11.88 9.00
C PRO A 290 20.22 11.65 7.48
N PRO A 291 21.34 11.20 6.89
CA PRO A 291 21.54 11.19 5.45
C PRO A 291 20.46 10.41 4.70
N SER A 292 20.20 10.82 3.45
CA SER A 292 19.17 10.32 2.54
C SER A 292 19.39 8.88 2.03
N TYR A 293 20.46 8.22 2.45
CA TYR A 293 20.79 6.85 2.06
C TYR A 293 21.21 5.99 3.26
N ALA A 294 20.87 4.70 3.18
CA ALA A 294 21.23 3.71 4.19
C ALA A 294 22.75 3.44 4.15
N VAL A 295 23.52 4.14 4.99
CA VAL A 295 24.92 3.79 5.23
C VAL A 295 24.95 2.50 6.05
N TYR A 296 25.37 1.39 5.44
CA TYR A 296 25.67 0.14 6.15
C TYR A 296 26.91 0.33 7.03
N ARG A 297 26.70 0.86 8.24
CA ARG A 297 27.67 0.84 9.33
C ARG A 297 27.02 0.18 10.54
N ILE A 298 27.80 -0.64 11.25
CA ILE A 298 27.36 -1.53 12.33
C ILE A 298 26.70 -0.77 13.51
N ASN A 299 26.82 0.57 13.58
CA ASN A 299 26.30 1.38 14.69
C ASN A 299 25.46 2.62 14.28
N VAL A 300 24.94 2.69 13.04
CA VAL A 300 24.10 3.83 12.60
C VAL A 300 22.61 3.56 12.83
N ARG A 301 21.95 4.42 13.62
CA ARG A 301 20.58 4.28 14.16
C ARG A 301 19.49 4.98 13.33
N ASP A 302 19.73 5.26 12.06
CA ASP A 302 18.85 6.08 11.21
C ASP A 302 18.16 5.26 10.11
N ARG A 303 17.71 4.04 10.44
CA ARG A 303 17.01 3.15 9.50
C ARG A 303 15.51 3.40 9.51
N PHE A 304 14.89 3.25 8.34
CA PHE A 304 13.45 3.07 8.24
C PHE A 304 13.06 1.73 8.87
N TRP A 305 12.12 1.75 9.79
CA TRP A 305 11.58 0.56 10.45
C TRP A 305 10.25 0.20 9.81
N THR A 306 10.14 -1.05 9.34
CA THR A 306 8.85 -1.60 8.92
C THR A 306 7.99 -1.85 10.15
N MET A 307 6.83 -1.21 10.18
CA MET A 307 5.79 -1.41 11.20
C MET A 307 4.86 -2.53 10.77
N TYR A 308 4.22 -3.17 11.74
CA TYR A 308 3.29 -4.27 11.50
C TYR A 308 1.92 -3.94 12.09
N MET A 309 0.85 -4.29 11.37
CA MET A 309 -0.50 -4.36 11.93
C MET A 309 -0.72 -5.78 12.45
N MET A 310 -1.28 -5.90 13.65
CA MET A 310 -1.67 -7.17 14.25
C MET A 310 -3.18 -7.17 14.47
N ARG A 311 -3.83 -8.30 14.16
CA ARG A 311 -5.23 -8.52 14.54
C ARG A 311 -5.27 -8.90 16.01
N CYS A 312 -5.93 -8.09 16.84
CA CYS A 312 -6.13 -8.41 18.25
C CYS A 312 -6.98 -9.69 18.39
N PRO A 313 -6.56 -10.68 19.20
CA PRO A 313 -7.35 -11.89 19.42
C PRO A 313 -8.66 -11.61 20.15
N ASP A 314 -8.70 -10.63 21.06
CA ASP A 314 -9.87 -10.36 21.90
C ASP A 314 -10.91 -9.47 21.21
N CYS A 315 -10.48 -8.34 20.64
CA CYS A 315 -11.40 -7.37 20.04
C CYS A 315 -11.49 -7.45 18.51
N GLU A 316 -10.74 -8.37 17.89
CA GLU A 316 -10.74 -8.62 16.43
C GLU A 316 -10.35 -7.43 15.54
N LYS A 317 -9.90 -6.32 16.14
CA LYS A 317 -9.47 -5.12 15.43
C LYS A 317 -8.00 -5.21 15.03
N TRP A 318 -7.69 -4.68 13.86
CA TRP A 318 -6.32 -4.46 13.42
C TRP A 318 -5.76 -3.22 14.11
N LYS A 319 -4.65 -3.39 14.82
CA LYS A 319 -3.93 -2.29 15.47
C LYS A 319 -2.44 -2.41 15.15
N GLU A 320 -1.73 -1.30 15.14
CA GLU A 320 -0.28 -1.32 14.96
C GLU A 320 0.39 -2.03 16.15
N GLN A 321 1.44 -2.80 15.89
CA GLN A 321 2.10 -3.66 16.88
C GLN A 321 2.46 -2.92 18.18
N ARG A 322 2.93 -1.68 18.06
CA ARG A 322 3.32 -0.83 19.20
C ARG A 322 2.16 -0.49 20.15
N MET A 323 0.91 -0.54 19.67
CA MET A 323 -0.28 -0.31 20.50
C MET A 323 -0.50 -1.44 21.52
N PHE A 324 -0.01 -2.64 21.23
CA PHE A 324 -0.09 -3.78 22.14
C PHE A 324 1.02 -3.76 23.21
N MET A 325 2.13 -3.06 22.95
CA MET A 325 3.21 -2.90 23.93
C MET A 325 2.92 -1.77 24.94
N LEU A 326 1.97 -0.89 24.62
CA LEU A 326 1.46 0.15 25.52
C LEU A 326 0.49 -0.37 26.59
N SER A 327 0.02 -1.62 26.51
CA SER A 327 -0.85 -2.21 27.54
C SER A 327 -0.11 -2.86 28.71
N ASN A 328 1.22 -2.72 28.81
CA ASN A 328 1.96 -3.02 30.05
C ASN A 328 2.12 -1.79 30.95
N ALA A 329 1.34 -0.73 30.72
CA ALA A 329 1.20 0.33 31.69
C ALA A 329 0.31 -0.19 32.84
N TYR A 330 0.91 -0.36 34.03
CA TYR A 330 0.19 -0.38 35.30
C TYR A 330 -0.81 -1.52 35.48
N SER A 331 -0.34 -2.76 35.63
CA SER A 331 -0.96 -3.58 36.68
C SER A 331 -0.63 -2.91 38.01
N GLN A 332 -1.54 -2.05 38.47
CA GLN A 332 -1.67 -1.69 39.87
C GLN A 332 -1.96 -2.98 40.65
N SER A 333 -0.92 -3.75 40.93
CA SER A 333 -0.84 -4.53 42.16
C SER A 333 -0.58 -3.51 43.27
N THR A 334 -1.66 -2.97 43.82
CA THR A 334 -1.67 -2.42 45.17
C THR A 334 -1.05 -3.44 46.15
N THR A 335 -0.41 -2.89 47.17
CA THR A 335 -0.02 -3.52 48.46
C THR A 335 1.19 -4.47 48.53
N PHE A 336 2.35 -3.87 48.90
CA PHE A 336 3.42 -4.28 49.85
C PHE A 336 3.82 -5.78 50.02
N PRO A 337 5.15 -6.07 50.11
CA PRO A 337 5.84 -5.82 51.38
C PRO A 337 7.10 -4.94 51.25
N LYS A 338 7.18 -3.93 52.13
CA LYS A 338 8.46 -3.34 52.54
C LYS A 338 9.25 -4.41 53.28
N LYS A 339 10.42 -4.79 52.76
CA LYS A 339 11.60 -5.09 53.59
C LYS A 339 12.84 -4.62 52.85
N THR A 340 13.29 -3.41 53.18
CA THR A 340 14.67 -2.98 52.95
C THR A 340 15.61 -3.78 53.87
N PRO A 341 16.85 -4.04 53.44
CA PRO A 341 17.81 -4.88 54.14
C PRO A 341 18.53 -4.08 55.24
N GLY A 342 18.76 -4.72 56.38
CA GLY A 342 19.49 -4.13 57.50
C GLY A 342 20.14 -5.19 58.38
N THR A 343 21.45 -5.33 58.19
CA THR A 343 22.47 -5.44 59.26
C THR A 343 22.63 -6.77 60.02
N ILE A 344 23.69 -7.50 59.63
CA ILE A 344 24.73 -8.18 60.45
C ILE A 344 24.27 -9.05 61.63
N THR A 345 24.53 -10.36 61.57
CA THR A 345 25.52 -11.05 62.43
C THR A 345 25.65 -12.55 62.15
N LYS A 346 26.92 -12.95 61.96
CA LYS A 346 27.61 -14.15 62.49
C LYS A 346 27.02 -15.56 62.33
N THR A 347 27.95 -16.45 61.94
CA THR A 347 28.11 -17.86 62.37
C THR A 347 27.01 -18.83 61.90
N THR A 348 27.23 -20.05 61.40
CA THR A 348 28.35 -21.01 61.45
C THR A 348 27.99 -22.19 60.53
N ARG A 349 29.00 -22.82 59.89
CA ARG A 349 29.16 -24.26 59.61
C ARG A 349 27.97 -25.10 59.06
N VAL A 350 28.13 -25.55 57.81
CA VAL A 350 28.16 -26.96 57.31
C VAL A 350 27.75 -28.04 58.34
N PRO A 351 26.83 -29.00 58.04
CA PRO A 351 27.25 -30.14 57.21
C PRO A 351 26.24 -30.82 56.26
N LYS A 352 26.88 -31.45 55.25
CA LYS A 352 26.43 -32.56 54.42
C LYS A 352 25.76 -33.69 55.21
N LYS A 353 24.80 -34.36 54.57
CA LYS A 353 24.49 -35.82 54.55
C LYS A 353 23.08 -35.96 53.98
N ASN A 354 22.66 -37.02 53.28
CA ASN A 354 23.30 -38.09 52.55
C ASN A 354 22.16 -38.74 51.73
N LYS A 355 22.52 -39.46 50.67
CA LYS A 355 21.64 -40.36 49.90
C LYS A 355 20.77 -41.25 50.79
N SER A 356 19.54 -41.54 50.34
CA SER A 356 18.98 -42.89 50.43
C SER A 356 17.95 -43.14 49.32
N ASN A 357 18.12 -44.30 48.69
CA ASN A 357 17.28 -44.92 47.66
C ASN A 357 16.07 -45.66 48.27
N LYS A 358 15.21 -46.14 47.36
CA LYS A 358 14.18 -47.20 47.47
C LYS A 358 12.79 -46.67 47.85
N ILE A 359 11.69 -47.05 47.19
CA ILE A 359 11.38 -48.20 46.31
C ILE A 359 10.72 -47.69 45.03
#